data_AF-A0A7X7FK01-F1
#
_entry.id   AF-A0A7X7FK01-F1
#
_cell.length_a   1.000
_cell.length_b   1.000
_cell.length_c   1.000
_cell.angle_alpha   90.00
_cell.angle_beta   90.00
_cell.angle_gamma   90.00
#
_symmetry.space_group_name_H-M   'P 1'
#
loop_
_entity.id
_entity.type
_entity.pdbx_description
1 polymer ?
#
loop_
_entity_poly.entity_id
_entity_poly.type
_entity_poly.pdbx_seq_one_letter_code
_entity_poly.pdbx_strand_id
1 'polypeptide(L)'
;MIRPGLRLKAIAVGCAVAVSVGVLFFGCDRQAAPTAAPAPPVEVTVSQPLKREVTETIEYTGTTSPTESVEVRPRVGGFVQHVHFKAPTKVKQGDLLFTIDA
;
A
#
# COMPACT_ATOMS: atom_id res chain seq x y z
N MET A 1 84.92 -46.93 -45.70
CA MET A 1 83.49 -47.30 -45.84
C MET A 1 82.69 -46.50 -44.81
N ILE A 2 82.03 -45.44 -45.27
CA ILE A 2 81.44 -44.34 -44.46
C ILE A 2 80.01 -44.68 -44.03
N ARG A 3 79.66 -44.55 -42.74
CA ARG A 3 78.28 -44.67 -42.22
C ARG A 3 77.75 -43.27 -41.85
N PRO A 4 76.98 -42.58 -42.71
CA PRO A 4 76.61 -41.17 -42.55
C PRO A 4 75.36 -40.93 -41.68
N GLY A 5 74.81 -41.96 -41.02
CA GLY A 5 73.48 -41.90 -40.39
C GLY A 5 73.38 -41.34 -38.96
N LEU A 6 74.50 -41.01 -38.30
CA LEU A 6 74.49 -40.68 -36.86
C LEU A 6 74.27 -39.18 -36.56
N ARG A 7 74.66 -38.28 -37.47
CA ARG A 7 74.58 -36.82 -37.24
C ARG A 7 73.20 -36.22 -37.50
N LEU A 8 72.36 -36.88 -38.29
CA LEU A 8 71.02 -36.39 -38.64
C LEU A 8 70.01 -36.58 -37.50
N LYS A 9 70.13 -37.68 -36.73
CA LYS A 9 69.27 -37.96 -35.57
C LYS A 9 69.53 -37.01 -34.40
N ALA A 10 70.78 -36.56 -34.22
CA ALA A 10 71.15 -35.65 -33.13
C ALA A 10 70.54 -34.24 -33.30
N ILE A 11 70.44 -33.75 -34.55
CA ILE A 11 69.85 -32.44 -34.86
C ILE A 11 68.32 -32.48 -34.68
N ALA A 12 67.67 -33.59 -35.07
CA ALA A 12 66.23 -33.78 -34.89
C ALA A 12 65.82 -33.85 -33.41
N VAL A 13 66.62 -34.48 -32.55
CA VAL A 13 66.38 -34.54 -31.10
C VAL A 13 66.61 -33.18 -30.44
N GLY A 14 67.64 -32.43 -30.85
CA GLY A 14 67.90 -31.09 -30.32
C GLY A 14 66.77 -30.10 -30.60
N CYS A 15 66.18 -30.15 -31.80
CA CYS A 15 65.07 -29.28 -32.17
C CYS A 15 63.76 -29.65 -31.44
N ALA A 16 63.50 -30.95 -31.24
CA ALA A 16 62.35 -31.42 -30.48
C ALA A 16 62.41 -31.03 -28.99
N VAL A 17 63.60 -31.02 -28.39
CA VAL A 17 63.80 -30.59 -26.99
C VAL A 17 63.70 -29.07 -26.85
N ALA A 18 64.16 -28.29 -27.84
CA ALA A 18 64.01 -26.83 -27.80
C ALA A 18 62.54 -26.40 -27.92
N VAL A 19 61.75 -27.09 -28.74
CA VAL A 19 60.31 -26.81 -28.90
C VAL A 19 59.52 -27.21 -27.64
N SER A 20 59.85 -28.33 -27.00
CA SER A 20 59.16 -28.75 -25.76
C SER A 20 59.45 -27.81 -24.58
N VAL A 21 60.65 -27.26 -24.48
CA VAL A 21 60.99 -26.26 -23.46
C VAL A 21 60.32 -24.91 -23.75
N GLY A 22 60.19 -24.51 -25.01
CA GLY A 22 59.46 -23.29 -25.40
C GLY A 22 57.96 -23.33 -25.06
N VAL A 23 57.32 -24.50 -25.22
CA VAL A 23 55.89 -24.69 -24.87
C VAL A 23 55.66 -24.64 -23.36
N LEU A 24 56.65 -25.04 -22.54
CA LEU A 24 56.57 -24.93 -21.08
C LEU A 24 56.66 -23.47 -20.59
N PHE A 25 57.35 -22.58 -21.30
CA PHE A 25 57.48 -21.17 -20.91
C PHE A 25 56.36 -20.26 -21.45
N PHE A 26 55.68 -20.63 -22.54
CA PHE A 26 54.55 -19.85 -23.10
C PHE A 26 53.15 -20.37 -22.69
N GLY A 27 53.09 -21.26 -21.68
CA GLY A 27 51.86 -21.87 -21.19
C GLY A 27 50.98 -20.92 -20.36
N CYS A 28 50.11 -20.18 -21.05
CA CYS A 28 48.78 -19.72 -20.62
C CYS A 28 48.67 -19.01 -19.25
N ASP A 29 48.82 -17.68 -19.27
CA ASP A 29 48.31 -16.79 -18.23
C ASP A 29 46.76 -16.77 -18.28
N ARG A 30 46.13 -17.78 -17.66
CA ARG A 30 44.68 -17.76 -17.42
C ARG A 30 44.43 -17.14 -16.05
N GLN A 31 44.40 -15.82 -16.03
CA GLN A 31 43.90 -15.08 -14.87
C GLN A 31 42.43 -15.46 -14.66
N ALA A 32 42.16 -16.25 -13.63
CA ALA A 32 40.80 -16.58 -13.23
C ALA A 32 40.12 -15.30 -12.72
N ALA A 33 39.05 -14.87 -13.37
CA ALA A 33 38.22 -13.80 -12.85
C ALA A 33 37.63 -14.23 -11.50
N PRO A 34 37.71 -13.40 -10.44
CA PRO A 34 37.12 -13.74 -9.16
C PRO A 34 35.60 -13.85 -9.32
N THR A 35 35.01 -14.94 -8.82
CA THR A 35 33.56 -15.07 -8.69
C THR A 35 33.05 -13.91 -7.83
N ALA A 36 32.21 -13.05 -8.42
CA ALA A 36 31.55 -11.98 -7.68
C ALA A 36 30.69 -12.60 -6.56
N ALA A 37 30.91 -12.14 -5.33
CA ALA A 37 30.08 -12.54 -4.20
C ALA A 37 28.62 -12.11 -4.45
N PRO A 38 27.62 -12.91 -4.05
CA PRO A 38 26.23 -12.50 -4.12
C PRO A 38 26.04 -11.17 -3.38
N ALA A 39 25.33 -10.22 -3.99
CA ALA A 39 25.03 -8.96 -3.36
C ALA A 39 24.27 -9.20 -2.04
N PRO A 40 24.56 -8.42 -0.98
CA PRO A 40 23.88 -8.59 0.29
C PRO A 40 22.37 -8.34 0.13
N PRO A 41 21.51 -9.06 0.86
CA PRO A 41 20.07 -8.83 0.83
C PRO A 41 19.76 -7.38 1.21
N VAL A 42 18.88 -6.73 0.43
CA VAL A 42 18.43 -5.39 0.73
C VAL A 42 17.52 -5.45 1.95
N GLU A 43 17.85 -4.69 2.99
CA GLU A 43 17.00 -4.58 4.17
C GLU A 43 15.70 -3.84 3.83
N VAL A 44 14.57 -4.46 4.14
CA VAL A 44 13.23 -3.90 3.91
C VAL A 44 12.45 -3.89 5.22
N THR A 45 11.73 -2.80 5.45
CA THR A 45 10.83 -2.69 6.60
C THR A 45 9.54 -3.44 6.31
N VAL A 46 9.15 -4.36 7.19
CA VAL A 46 7.92 -5.15 7.07
C VAL A 46 7.05 -5.03 8.31
N SER A 47 5.74 -5.17 8.13
CA SER A 47 4.74 -5.22 9.21
C SER A 47 3.70 -6.30 8.94
N GLN A 48 3.16 -6.93 9.97
CA GLN A 48 2.12 -7.95 9.84
C GLN A 48 0.74 -7.31 9.63
N PRO A 49 -0.05 -7.74 8.61
CA PRO A 49 -1.38 -7.18 8.38
C PRO A 49 -2.39 -7.72 9.40
N LEU A 50 -3.19 -6.81 9.98
CA LEU A 50 -4.31 -7.14 10.85
C LEU A 50 -5.59 -7.30 10.01
N LYS A 51 -6.29 -8.42 10.17
CA LYS A 51 -7.62 -8.62 9.58
C LYS A 51 -8.68 -8.23 10.59
N ARG A 52 -9.56 -7.33 10.19
CA ARG A 52 -10.68 -6.86 11.00
C ARG A 52 -11.83 -6.51 10.08
N GLU A 53 -13.04 -6.75 10.57
CA GLU A 53 -14.26 -6.39 9.87
C GLU A 53 -14.37 -4.87 9.81
N VAL A 54 -14.69 -4.34 8.63
CA VAL A 54 -14.88 -2.90 8.40
C VAL A 54 -16.28 -2.71 7.88
N THR A 55 -17.08 -1.92 8.60
CA THR A 55 -18.42 -1.57 8.18
C THR A 55 -18.35 -0.32 7.30
N GLU A 56 -18.81 -0.44 6.05
CA GLU A 56 -19.04 0.72 5.20
C GLU A 56 -20.30 1.45 5.68
N THR A 57 -20.15 2.74 6.00
CA THR A 57 -21.27 3.59 6.41
C THR A 57 -21.43 4.70 5.39
N ILE A 58 -22.67 5.05 5.08
CA ILE A 58 -23.00 6.18 4.23
C ILE A 58 -23.72 7.22 5.09
N GLU A 59 -23.23 8.46 5.03
CA GLU A 59 -23.82 9.57 5.76
C GLU A 59 -24.81 10.32 4.87
N TYR A 60 -26.01 10.55 5.41
CA TYR A 60 -27.05 11.32 4.75
C TYR A 60 -27.59 12.38 5.70
N THR A 61 -27.88 13.57 5.18
CA THR A 61 -28.58 14.62 5.92
C THR A 61 -30.09 14.39 5.84
N GLY A 62 -30.76 14.41 6.99
CA GLY A 62 -32.21 14.29 7.07
C GLY A 62 -32.79 15.26 8.10
N THR A 63 -34.07 15.59 7.96
CA THR A 63 -34.82 16.42 8.91
C THR A 63 -35.90 15.58 9.57
N THR A 64 -36.09 15.74 10.88
CA THR A 64 -37.18 15.09 11.61
C THR A 64 -38.47 15.91 11.51
N SER A 65 -39.60 15.24 11.28
CA SER A 65 -40.93 15.83 11.37
C SER A 65 -41.74 15.10 12.45
N PRO A 66 -42.62 15.79 13.20
CA PRO A 66 -43.58 15.13 14.07
C PRO A 66 -44.51 14.21 13.25
N THR A 67 -44.93 13.09 13.85
CA THR A 67 -45.93 12.18 13.27
C THR A 67 -47.30 12.85 13.15
N GLU A 68 -47.67 13.66 14.15
CA GLU A 68 -48.92 14.42 14.19
C GLU A 68 -48.60 15.88 14.51
N SER A 69 -49.18 16.80 13.73
CA SER A 69 -49.05 18.23 13.93
C SER A 69 -50.40 18.90 13.62
N VAL A 70 -50.81 19.83 14.48
CA VAL A 70 -52.05 20.59 14.30
C VAL A 70 -51.76 22.06 14.55
N GLU A 71 -52.21 22.89 13.62
CA GLU A 71 -52.17 24.34 13.77
C GLU A 71 -53.43 24.82 14.50
N VAL A 72 -53.25 25.52 15.61
CA VAL A 72 -54.36 26.11 16.37
C VAL A 72 -54.69 27.48 15.78
N ARG A 73 -55.84 27.59 15.13
CA ARG A 73 -56.34 28.84 14.52
C ARG A 73 -57.55 29.37 15.28
N PRO A 74 -57.64 30.69 15.51
CA PRO A 74 -58.81 31.28 16.14
C PRO A 74 -60.03 31.19 15.22
N ARG A 75 -61.21 30.98 15.81
CA ARG A 75 -62.49 30.92 15.08
C ARG A 75 -63.13 32.29 14.85
N VAL A 76 -62.68 33.30 15.60
CA VAL A 76 -63.19 34.67 15.58
C VAL A 76 -62.03 35.64 15.34
N GLY A 77 -62.34 36.82 14.82
CA GLY A 77 -61.38 37.93 14.78
C GLY A 77 -61.24 38.55 16.17
N GLY A 78 -60.06 39.11 16.46
CA GLY A 78 -59.75 39.77 17.73
C GLY A 78 -58.26 39.74 18.06
N PHE A 79 -57.90 40.40 19.16
CA PHE A 79 -56.60 40.44 19.79
C PHE A 79 -56.49 39.39 20.91
N VAL A 80 -55.30 38.81 21.06
CA VAL A 80 -54.99 37.87 22.14
C VAL A 80 -54.84 38.65 23.45
N GLN A 81 -55.72 38.41 24.42
CA GLN A 81 -55.64 39.01 25.76
C GLN A 81 -54.69 38.24 26.67
N HIS A 82 -54.80 36.90 26.67
CA HIS A 82 -54.06 36.04 27.60
C HIS A 82 -53.62 34.73 26.94
N VAL A 83 -52.45 34.24 27.38
CA VAL A 83 -51.89 32.92 27.05
C VAL A 83 -51.85 32.10 28.33
N HIS A 84 -52.49 30.94 28.33
CA HIS A 84 -52.74 30.12 29.54
C HIS A 84 -51.81 28.91 29.66
N PHE A 85 -50.75 28.84 28.85
CA PHE A 85 -49.76 27.77 28.90
C PHE A 85 -48.34 28.32 28.74
N LYS A 86 -47.35 27.53 29.16
CA LYS A 86 -45.92 27.85 29.01
C LYS A 86 -45.23 26.73 28.25
N ALA A 87 -44.56 27.03 27.14
CA ALA A 87 -43.74 26.04 26.44
C ALA A 87 -42.47 25.70 27.25
N PRO A 88 -42.00 24.43 27.31
CA PRO A 88 -42.55 23.21 26.70
C PRO A 88 -43.39 22.38 27.70
N THR A 89 -44.62 22.80 27.98
CA THR A 89 -45.57 22.02 28.80
C THR A 89 -46.50 21.19 27.92
N LYS A 90 -46.83 19.98 28.36
CA LYS A 90 -47.87 19.15 27.71
C LYS A 90 -49.25 19.70 28.06
N VAL A 91 -50.09 19.91 27.06
CA VAL A 91 -51.49 20.31 27.21
C VAL A 91 -52.40 19.14 26.81
N LYS A 92 -53.60 19.10 27.38
CA LYS A 92 -54.64 18.11 27.05
C LYS A 92 -55.67 18.70 26.10
N GLN A 93 -56.41 17.82 25.43
CA GLN A 93 -57.54 18.24 24.61
C GLN A 93 -58.58 18.96 25.49
N GLY A 94 -59.02 20.14 25.03
CA GLY A 94 -60.01 20.96 25.72
C GLY A 94 -59.42 21.97 26.71
N ASP A 95 -58.11 21.97 26.95
CA ASP A 95 -57.47 22.98 27.78
C ASP A 95 -57.60 24.37 27.15
N LEU A 96 -57.85 25.38 27.99
CA LEU A 96 -57.85 26.77 27.55
C LEU A 96 -56.42 27.20 27.21
N LEU A 97 -56.17 27.53 25.94
CA LEU A 97 -54.85 27.96 25.48
C LEU A 97 -54.74 29.48 25.38
N PHE A 98 -55.75 30.13 24.80
CA PHE A 98 -55.77 31.57 24.52
C PHE A 98 -57.14 32.17 24.83
N THR A 99 -57.13 33.42 25.31
CA THR A 99 -58.34 34.26 25.41
C THR A 99 -58.23 35.37 24.37
N ILE A 100 -59.29 35.55 23.57
CA ILE A 100 -59.38 36.54 22.49
C ILE A 100 -60.50 37.53 22.83
N ASP A 101 -60.29 38.83 22.61
CA ASP A 101 -61.37 39.82 22.70
C ASP A 101 -62.34 39.69 21.52
N ALA A 102 -63.59 40.07 21.75
CA ALA A 102 -64.67 39.96 20.77
C ALA A 102 -64.81 41.26 19.96
#